data_AF-A0A353J6Z1-F1
#
_entry.id   AF-A0A353J6Z1-F1
#
_cell.length_a   1.000
_cell.length_b   1.000
_cell.length_c   1.000
_cell.angle_alpha   90.00
_cell.angle_beta   90.00
_cell.angle_gamma   90.00
#
_symmetry.space_group_name_H-M   'P 1'
#
loop_
_entity.id
_entity.type
_entity.pdbx_description
1 polymer ?
#
loop_
_entity_poly.entity_id
_entity_poly.type
_entity_poly.pdbx_seq_one_letter_code
_entity_poly.pdbx_strand_id
1 'polypeptide(L)'
;FGGQRFGEMEVWAIEAYGAASTLQELLTIKSDDVPGRSKAYESIIKGEEINRINIPESFYVLTRELKGLGLDVELLEKSESGKYVKASNKPKKEEMTKKEKI
;
A
#
# COMPACT_ATOMS: atom_id res chain seq x y z
N PHE A 1 -15.86 17.76 9.93
CA PHE A 1 -14.71 18.40 9.26
C PHE A 1 -14.27 17.52 8.10
N GLY A 2 -13.85 18.10 6.98
CA GLY A 2 -13.35 17.39 5.80
C GLY A 2 -11.83 17.27 5.80
N GLY A 3 -11.29 16.39 4.95
CA GLY A 3 -9.85 16.27 4.73
C GLY A 3 -9.31 17.41 3.86
N GLN A 4 -8.04 17.78 4.08
CA GLN A 4 -7.31 18.71 3.22
C GLN A 4 -6.87 17.98 1.95
N ARG A 5 -7.02 18.63 0.79
CA ARG A 5 -6.47 18.11 -0.45
C ARG A 5 -4.95 18.26 -0.44
N PHE A 6 -4.26 17.16 -0.71
CA PHE A 6 -2.84 17.14 -0.99
C PHE A 6 -2.68 16.91 -2.51
N GLY A 7 -2.24 17.93 -3.22
CA GLY A 7 -2.13 17.93 -4.68
C GLY A 7 -0.72 17.64 -5.17
N GLU A 8 -0.55 17.69 -6.49
CA GLU A 8 0.71 17.38 -7.17
C GLU A 8 1.85 18.32 -6.75
N MET A 9 1.54 19.61 -6.54
CA MET A 9 2.52 20.60 -6.09
C MET A 9 3.05 20.28 -4.69
N GLU A 10 2.18 19.85 -3.77
CA GLU A 10 2.61 19.46 -2.43
C GLU A 10 3.36 18.12 -2.43
N VAL A 11 3.00 17.19 -3.32
CA VAL A 11 3.78 15.96 -3.55
C VAL A 11 5.21 16.29 -3.96
N TRP A 12 5.40 17.18 -4.94
CA TRP A 12 6.74 17.59 -5.38
C TRP A 12 7.55 18.23 -4.26
N ALA A 13 6.92 19.02 -3.39
CA ALA A 13 7.60 19.62 -2.26
C ALA A 13 8.15 18.58 -1.27
N ILE A 14 7.37 17.54 -0.96
CA ILE A 14 7.81 16.47 -0.04
C ILE A 14 8.85 15.56 -0.70
N GLU A 15 8.70 15.27 -1.99
CA GLU A 15 9.70 14.51 -2.77
C GLU A 15 11.05 15.25 -2.80
N ALA A 16 11.05 16.56 -3.04
CA ALA A 16 12.27 17.38 -3.04
C ALA A 16 12.97 17.39 -1.67
N TYR A 17 12.19 17.28 -0.58
CA TYR A 17 12.72 17.16 0.77
C TYR A 17 13.30 15.76 1.07
N GLY A 18 13.05 14.76 0.22
CA GLY A 18 13.48 13.38 0.44
C GLY A 18 12.67 12.66 1.52
N ALA A 19 11.51 13.18 1.91
CA ALA A 19 10.67 12.63 2.98
C ALA A 19 9.76 11.49 2.47
N ALA A 20 10.38 10.41 2.01
CA ALA A 20 9.69 9.26 1.41
C ALA A 20 8.65 8.63 2.34
N SER A 21 8.97 8.44 3.62
CA SER A 21 8.04 7.86 4.61
C SER A 21 6.81 8.75 4.82
N THR A 22 6.99 10.07 4.88
CA THR A 22 5.90 11.02 5.06
C THR A 22 4.98 11.05 3.83
N LEU A 23 5.55 11.05 2.63
CA LEU A 23 4.78 10.98 1.39
C LEU A 23 3.98 9.67 1.33
N GLN A 24 4.62 8.56 1.67
CA GLN A 24 3.97 7.25 1.67
C GLN A 24 2.80 7.23 2.65
N GLU A 25 2.95 7.74 3.88
CA GLU A 25 1.86 7.84 4.85
C GLU A 25 0.68 8.68 4.34
N LEU A 26 0.99 9.82 3.70
CA LEU A 26 -0.02 10.73 3.15
C LEU A 26 -0.86 10.06 2.07
N LEU A 27 -0.21 9.31 1.17
CA LEU A 27 -0.87 8.62 0.05
C LEU A 27 -1.60 7.32 0.45
N THR A 28 -1.29 6.77 1.63
CA THR A 28 -1.80 5.44 2.04
C THR A 28 -2.68 5.56 3.29
N ILE A 29 -2.12 5.34 4.49
CA ILE A 29 -2.86 5.24 5.75
C ILE A 29 -3.64 6.51 6.12
N LYS A 30 -3.25 7.69 5.60
CA LYS A 30 -3.97 8.96 5.81
C LYS A 30 -5.02 9.25 4.73
N SER A 31 -5.03 8.50 3.62
CA SER A 31 -5.91 8.75 2.48
C SER A 31 -6.72 7.50 2.09
N ASP A 32 -6.09 6.54 1.38
CA ASP A 32 -6.78 5.47 0.63
C ASP A 32 -6.60 4.04 1.16
N ASP A 33 -5.67 3.78 2.10
CA ASP A 33 -5.51 2.43 2.67
C ASP A 33 -6.56 2.18 3.76
N VAL A 34 -7.73 1.65 3.38
CA VAL A 34 -8.84 1.35 4.31
C VAL A 34 -8.42 0.41 5.45
N PRO A 35 -7.82 -0.77 5.20
CA PRO A 35 -7.39 -1.65 6.29
C PRO A 35 -6.21 -1.08 7.08
N GLY A 36 -5.29 -0.37 6.43
CA GLY A 36 -4.14 0.27 7.07
C GLY A 36 -4.54 1.42 7.99
N ARG A 37 -5.52 2.22 7.60
CA ARG A 37 -6.02 3.36 8.39
C ARG A 37 -6.61 2.92 9.72
N SER A 38 -7.47 1.89 9.72
CA SER A 38 -8.07 1.38 10.97
C SER A 38 -7.00 0.82 11.93
N LYS A 39 -6.00 0.11 11.41
CA LYS A 39 -4.87 -0.37 12.20
C LYS A 39 -4.01 0.78 12.73
N ALA A 40 -3.74 1.80 11.91
CA ALA A 40 -3.02 2.98 12.35
C ALA A 40 -3.73 3.69 13.50
N TYR A 41 -5.07 3.83 13.43
CA TYR A 41 -5.86 4.35 14.56
C TYR A 41 -5.71 3.51 15.83
N GLU A 42 -5.78 2.17 15.71
CA GLU A 42 -5.60 1.26 16.85
C GLU A 42 -4.19 1.39 17.47
N SER A 43 -3.15 1.44 16.63
CA SER A 43 -1.76 1.62 17.06
C SER A 43 -1.56 2.96 17.77
N ILE A 44 -2.17 4.05 17.29
CA ILE A 44 -2.12 5.36 17.94
C ILE A 44 -2.75 5.31 19.34
N ILE A 45 -3.89 4.63 19.49
CA ILE A 45 -4.56 4.48 20.80
C ILE A 45 -3.71 3.66 21.76
N LYS A 46 -3.02 2.62 21.27
CA LYS A 46 -2.18 1.73 22.09
C LYS A 46 -0.76 2.25 22.34
N GLY A 47 -0.33 3.28 21.62
CA GLY A 47 1.07 3.75 21.64
C GLY A 47 2.05 2.76 21.00
N GLU A 48 1.57 1.93 20.07
CA GLU A 48 2.38 0.97 19.33
C GLU A 48 2.90 1.59 18.03
N GLU A 49 4.00 1.07 17.49
CA GLU A 49 4.51 1.51 16.19
C GLU A 49 3.54 1.15 15.05
N ILE A 50 3.27 2.13 14.19
CA ILE A 50 2.41 1.98 13.02
C ILE A 50 3.16 1.11 12.00
N ASN A 51 2.67 -0.10 11.76
CA ASN A 51 3.31 -1.09 10.91
C ASN A 51 2.50 -1.46 9.66
N ARG A 52 3.23 -1.76 8.59
CA ARG A 52 2.80 -2.22 7.25
C ARG A 52 1.81 -1.32 6.51
N ILE A 53 2.34 -0.64 5.51
CA ILE A 53 1.60 0.12 4.51
C ILE A 53 1.22 -0.83 3.36
N ASN A 54 -0.07 -0.89 3.02
CA ASN A 54 -0.55 -1.69 1.90
C ASN A 54 -0.60 -0.88 0.61
N ILE A 55 -0.93 -1.55 -0.49
CA ILE A 55 -1.22 -0.91 -1.77
C ILE A 55 -2.53 -0.10 -1.61
N PRO A 56 -2.58 1.18 -2.02
CA PRO A 56 -3.77 2.00 -1.91
C PRO A 56 -4.90 1.49 -2.80
N GLU A 57 -6.14 1.65 -2.36
CA GLU A 57 -7.32 1.19 -3.11
C GLU A 57 -7.49 1.88 -4.47
N SER A 58 -7.05 3.14 -4.58
CA SER A 58 -7.02 3.88 -5.85
C SER A 58 -6.20 3.19 -6.93
N PHE A 59 -5.13 2.46 -6.57
CA PHE A 59 -4.38 1.66 -7.53
C PHE A 59 -5.19 0.47 -8.05
N TYR A 60 -5.97 -0.20 -7.20
CA TYR A 60 -6.86 -1.28 -7.65
C TYR A 60 -7.97 -0.76 -8.56
N VAL A 61 -8.53 0.42 -8.25
CA VAL A 61 -9.51 1.08 -9.14
C VAL A 61 -8.88 1.37 -10.50
N LEU A 62 -7.67 1.95 -10.54
CA LEU A 62 -6.94 2.20 -11.78
C LEU A 62 -6.76 0.92 -12.61
N THR A 63 -6.35 -0.19 -12.00
CA THR A 63 -6.19 -1.46 -12.74
C THR A 63 -7.51 -1.99 -13.30
N ARG A 64 -8.63 -1.78 -12.60
CA ARG A 64 -9.96 -2.19 -13.07
C ARG A 64 -10.44 -1.30 -14.21
N GLU A 65 -10.19 0.00 -14.14
CA GLU A 65 -10.53 0.94 -15.22
C GLU A 65 -9.77 0.62 -16.51
N LEU A 66 -8.46 0.32 -16.41
CA LEU A 66 -7.66 -0.12 -17.56
C LEU A 66 -8.18 -1.44 -18.15
N LYS A 67 -8.55 -2.41 -17.31
CA LYS A 67 -9.17 -3.67 -17.76
C LYS A 67 -10.51 -3.45 -18.45
N GLY A 68 -11.30 -2.48 -18.00
CA GLY A 68 -12.54 -2.06 -18.66
C GLY A 68 -12.32 -1.55 -20.09
N LEU A 69 -11.15 -0.98 -20.38
CA LEU A 69 -10.75 -0.53 -21.72
C LEU A 69 -10.15 -1.65 -22.59
N GLY A 70 -10.10 -2.89 -22.08
CA GLY A 70 -9.47 -4.02 -22.77
C GLY A 70 -7.94 -4.07 -22.63
N LEU A 71 -7.36 -3.26 -21.73
CA LEU A 71 -5.93 -3.30 -21.40
C LEU A 71 -5.71 -4.24 -20.21
N ASP A 72 -5.01 -5.35 -20.43
CA ASP A 72 -4.66 -6.27 -19.35
C ASP A 72 -3.37 -5.82 -18.64
N VAL A 73 -3.51 -5.45 -17.36
CA VAL A 73 -2.40 -5.05 -16.50
C VAL A 73 -2.28 -6.05 -15.35
N GLU A 74 -1.08 -6.60 -15.19
CA GLU A 74 -0.76 -7.59 -14.17
C GLU A 74 0.49 -7.18 -13.39
N LEU A 75 0.48 -7.41 -12.08
CA LEU A 75 1.69 -7.27 -11.27
C LEU A 75 2.61 -8.46 -11.52
N LEU A 76 3.88 -8.16 -11.82
CA LEU A 76 4.94 -9.13 -11.98
C LEU A 76 5.93 -9.01 -10.82
N GLU A 77 6.33 -10.15 -10.27
CA GLU A 77 7.39 -10.24 -9.28
C GLU A 77 8.64 -10.84 -9.92
N LYS A 78 9.81 -10.31 -9.55
CA LYS A 78 11.09 -10.86 -9.98
C LYS A 78 11.45 -12.07 -9.11
N SER A 79 11.53 -13.25 -9.73
CA SER A 79 12.04 -14.45 -9.05
C SER A 79 13.56 -14.36 -8.85
N GLU A 80 14.09 -15.13 -7.90
CA GLU A 80 15.54 -15.27 -7.65
C GLU A 80 16.30 -15.73 -8.90
N SER A 81 15.62 -16.45 -9.81
CA SER A 81 16.14 -16.88 -11.11
C SER A 81 16.14 -15.80 -12.20
N GLY A 82 15.79 -14.55 -11.86
CA GLY A 82 15.74 -13.41 -12.80
C GLY A 82 14.51 -13.39 -13.72
N LYS A 83 13.64 -14.40 -13.68
CA LYS A 83 12.38 -14.44 -14.45
C LYS A 83 11.27 -13.66 -13.75
N TYR A 84 10.46 -12.96 -14.53
CA TYR A 84 9.24 -12.31 -14.05
C TYR A 84 8.09 -13.32 -13.98
N VAL A 85 7.46 -13.43 -12.81
CA VAL A 85 6.30 -14.29 -12.55
C VAL A 85 5.14 -13.45 -12.05
N LYS A 86 3.90 -13.85 -12.37
CA LYS A 86 2.72 -13.12 -11.88
C LYS A 86 2.71 -13.10 -10.35
N ALA A 87 2.55 -11.93 -9.76
CA ALA A 87 2.54 -11.72 -8.31
C ALA A 87 1.32 -12.37 -7.61
N SER A 88 0.32 -12.80 -8.39
CA SER A 88 -0.90 -13.47 -7.92
C SER A 88 -0.71 -14.85 -7.29
N ASN A 89 0.53 -15.34 -7.15
CA ASN A 89 0.84 -16.70 -6.69
C ASN A 89 1.65 -16.81 -5.38
N LYS A 90 1.65 -15.79 -4.52
CA LYS A 90 2.19 -15.95 -3.15
C LYS A 90 1.10 -16.38 -2.16
N PRO A 91 1.23 -17.55 -1.49
CA PRO A 91 0.46 -17.81 -0.28
C PRO A 91 0.81 -16.73 0.75
N LYS A 92 -0.21 -16.18 1.42
CA LYS A 92 -0.06 -15.21 2.50
C LYS A 92 0.95 -15.76 3.52
N LYS A 93 2.16 -15.19 3.57
CA LYS A 93 3.21 -15.55 4.55
C LYS A 93 2.81 -15.26 6.01
N GLU A 94 1.61 -14.74 6.27
CA GLU A 94 1.09 -14.49 7.62
C GLU A 94 0.56 -15.75 8.34
N GLU A 95 0.42 -16.90 7.68
CA GLU A 95 -0.02 -18.14 8.36
C GLU A 95 1.10 -19.03 8.94
N MET A 96 2.38 -18.74 8.66
CA MET A 96 3.47 -19.59 9.16
C MET A 96 3.89 -19.32 10.62
N THR A 97 3.73 -18.10 11.14
CA THR A 97 4.17 -17.78 12.52
C THR A 97 3.17 -18.14 13.62
N LYS A 98 1.94 -18.56 13.27
CA LYS A 98 0.94 -19.02 14.26
C LYS A 98 0.89 -20.54 14.44
N LYS A 99 1.50 -21.33 13.54
CA LYS A 99 1.51 -22.80 13.64
C LYS A 99 2.70 -23.39 14.39
N GLU A 100 3.72 -22.60 14.73
CA GLU A 100 4.87 -23.06 15.56
C GLU A 100 4.69 -22.81 17.07
N LYS A 101 3.53 -22.31 17.50
CA LYS A 101 3.22 -22.03 18.92
C LYS A 101 2.03 -22.81 19.50
N ILE A 102 1.66 -23.93 18.90
CA ILE A 102 0.70 -24.90 19.49
C ILE A 102 1.40 -26.24 19.61
#